data_AF-A0AAF0PRT2-F1
#
_entry.id   AF-A0AAF0PRT2-F1
#
_cell.length_a   1.000
_cell.length_b   1.000
_cell.length_c   1.000
_cell.angle_alpha   90.00
_cell.angle_beta   90.00
_cell.angle_gamma   90.00
#
_symmetry.space_group_name_H-M   'P 1'
#
loop_
_entity.id
_entity.type
_entity.pdbx_description
1 polymer ?
#
loop_
_entity_poly.entity_id
_entity_poly.type
_entity_poly.pdbx_seq_one_letter_code
_entity_poly.pdbx_strand_id
1 'polypeptide(L)'
;MNTFINNNNKFNKKKVVFIMGSTRMRMSPLSVDLANYFRGEIIYSDKMQVYKGLEIVTNKITRVEKQGEIEPDSDFMAEDFYMKSIVYIENCLKTQCIPFIVGDCFLWIDVEQSVLNRRVDTRVDEMVNAGLLDEVRQIFIPDAYYTKGIRHSIGVPKMARY
;
A
#
# COMPACT_ATOMS: atom_id res chain seq x y z
N MET A 1 -21.00 -52.41 -15.01
CA MET A 1 -21.39 -51.58 -13.86
C MET A 1 -20.20 -50.66 -13.55
N ASN A 2 -20.07 -49.57 -14.29
CA ASN A 2 -18.94 -48.63 -14.18
C ASN A 2 -19.46 -47.30 -13.65
N THR A 3 -19.14 -47.02 -12.40
CA THR A 3 -19.47 -45.78 -11.70
C THR A 3 -18.56 -44.68 -12.24
N PHE A 4 -19.09 -43.81 -13.09
CA PHE A 4 -18.48 -42.53 -13.40
C PHE A 4 -18.55 -41.65 -12.15
N ILE A 5 -17.45 -41.54 -11.40
CA ILE A 5 -17.29 -40.50 -10.39
C ILE A 5 -17.16 -39.18 -11.16
N ASN A 6 -18.28 -38.46 -11.20
CA ASN A 6 -18.39 -37.14 -11.80
C ASN A 6 -17.57 -36.15 -10.94
N ASN A 7 -16.34 -35.86 -11.35
CA ASN A 7 -15.47 -34.88 -10.70
C ASN A 7 -15.90 -33.43 -11.05
N ASN A 8 -17.16 -33.10 -10.75
CA ASN A 8 -17.77 -31.79 -10.99
C ASN A 8 -17.57 -30.80 -9.81
N ASN A 9 -16.46 -30.91 -9.08
CA ASN A 9 -15.99 -29.86 -8.18
C ASN A 9 -14.72 -29.23 -8.74
N LYS A 10 -14.84 -28.59 -9.91
CA LYS A 10 -13.86 -27.58 -10.33
C LYS A 10 -14.03 -26.41 -9.37
N PHE A 11 -13.24 -26.38 -8.30
CA PHE A 11 -13.26 -25.32 -7.30
C PHE A 11 -13.41 -23.95 -7.97
N ASN A 12 -14.55 -23.29 -7.76
CA ASN A 12 -14.77 -21.93 -8.21
C ASN A 12 -13.92 -20.99 -7.32
N LYS A 13 -12.60 -21.01 -7.55
CA LYS A 13 -11.64 -20.24 -6.76
C LYS A 13 -11.87 -18.76 -7.05
N LYS A 14 -12.19 -18.01 -6.00
CA LYS A 14 -12.22 -16.55 -6.00
C LYS A 14 -10.87 -16.05 -6.56
N LYS A 15 -10.91 -15.17 -7.56
CA LYS A 15 -9.71 -14.62 -8.21
C LYS A 15 -9.28 -13.35 -7.49
N VAL A 16 -8.00 -13.24 -7.17
CA VAL A 16 -7.36 -12.07 -6.57
C VAL A 16 -6.09 -11.80 -7.37
N VAL A 17 -5.82 -10.54 -7.71
CA VAL A 17 -4.62 -10.14 -8.43
C VAL A 17 -3.62 -9.56 -7.44
N PHE A 18 -2.41 -10.08 -7.43
CA PHE A 18 -1.31 -9.54 -6.64
C PHE A 18 -0.36 -8.77 -7.55
N ILE A 19 -0.11 -7.51 -7.22
CA ILE A 19 0.86 -6.65 -7.89
C ILE A 19 2.00 -6.44 -6.90
N MET A 20 3.14 -7.07 -7.19
CA MET A 20 4.32 -7.08 -6.33
C MET A 20 5.50 -6.44 -7.06
N GLY A 21 6.29 -5.63 -6.37
CA GLY A 21 7.52 -5.04 -6.91
C GLY A 21 8.36 -4.38 -5.82
N SER A 22 9.52 -3.82 -6.18
CA SER A 22 10.29 -3.00 -5.24
C SER A 22 9.69 -1.59 -5.13
N THR A 23 9.85 -0.98 -3.96
CA THR A 23 9.60 0.46 -3.79
C THR A 23 10.34 1.20 -4.90
N ARG A 24 9.70 2.14 -5.60
CA ARG A 24 10.24 2.99 -6.71
C ARG A 24 10.10 2.41 -8.13
N MET A 25 9.42 1.29 -8.31
CA MET A 25 9.08 0.74 -9.64
C MET A 25 7.80 1.32 -10.28
N ARG A 26 7.18 2.33 -9.67
CA ARG A 26 5.88 2.89 -10.13
C ARG A 26 4.74 1.86 -10.18
N MET A 27 4.74 0.90 -9.24
CA MET A 27 3.66 -0.08 -9.10
C MET A 27 2.31 0.58 -8.84
N SER A 28 2.29 1.69 -8.09
CA SER A 28 1.11 2.48 -7.77
C SER A 28 0.38 3.06 -9.02
N PRO A 29 1.05 3.75 -9.96
CA PRO A 29 0.41 4.08 -11.24
C PRO A 29 -0.06 2.87 -12.04
N LEU A 30 0.79 1.83 -12.13
CA LEU A 30 0.47 0.61 -12.88
C LEU A 30 -0.77 -0.11 -12.32
N SER A 31 -0.89 -0.20 -11.00
CA SER A 31 -2.02 -0.85 -10.35
C SER A 31 -3.32 -0.09 -10.60
N VAL A 32 -3.28 1.24 -10.56
CA VAL A 32 -4.44 2.09 -10.90
C VAL A 32 -4.87 1.90 -12.35
N ASP A 33 -3.92 1.89 -13.29
CA ASP A 33 -4.23 1.67 -14.71
C ASP A 33 -4.86 0.28 -14.94
N LEU A 34 -4.29 -0.76 -14.32
CA LEU A 34 -4.80 -2.13 -14.41
C LEU A 34 -6.17 -2.27 -13.75
N ALA A 35 -6.36 -1.70 -12.56
CA ALA A 35 -7.64 -1.75 -11.86
C ALA A 35 -8.73 -1.03 -12.65
N ASN A 36 -8.44 0.14 -13.24
CA ASN A 36 -9.39 0.84 -14.11
C ASN A 36 -9.75 0.00 -15.35
N TYR A 37 -8.76 -0.64 -15.97
CA TYR A 37 -8.99 -1.49 -17.15
C TYR A 37 -9.83 -2.73 -16.82
N PHE A 38 -9.56 -3.38 -15.68
CA PHE A 38 -10.21 -4.62 -15.28
C PHE A 38 -11.43 -4.43 -14.36
N ARG A 39 -11.85 -3.18 -14.11
CA ARG A 39 -12.89 -2.84 -13.10
C ARG A 39 -12.57 -3.48 -11.76
N GLY A 40 -11.35 -3.24 -11.30
CA GLY A 40 -10.82 -3.69 -10.03
C GLY A 40 -10.81 -2.60 -8.97
N GLU A 41 -10.74 -3.03 -7.73
CA GLU A 41 -10.45 -2.20 -6.57
C GLU A 41 -9.01 -2.51 -6.12
N ILE A 42 -8.38 -1.63 -5.32
CA ILE A 42 -6.99 -1.81 -4.91
C ILE A 42 -6.81 -1.60 -3.41
N ILE A 43 -6.38 -2.64 -2.70
CA ILE A 43 -5.84 -2.51 -1.35
C ILE A 43 -4.30 -2.53 -1.37
N TYR A 44 -3.68 -1.53 -0.73
CA TYR A 44 -2.22 -1.48 -0.56
C TYR A 44 -1.80 -2.23 0.70
N SER A 45 -0.72 -3.02 0.61
CA SER A 45 -0.15 -3.75 1.74
C SER A 45 0.95 -2.98 2.49
N ASP A 46 1.19 -1.73 2.13
CA ASP A 46 2.10 -0.84 2.85
C ASP A 46 1.45 -0.36 4.15
N LYS A 47 2.02 -0.77 5.29
CA LYS A 47 1.55 -0.41 6.63
C LYS A 47 1.44 1.11 6.81
N MET A 48 2.35 1.89 6.24
CA MET A 48 2.38 3.34 6.46
C MET A 48 1.19 4.05 5.80
N GLN A 49 0.64 3.48 4.72
CA GLN A 49 -0.51 4.04 4.00
C GLN A 49 -1.85 3.80 4.71
N VAL A 50 -1.89 2.98 5.76
CA VAL A 50 -3.11 2.68 6.52
C VAL A 50 -3.45 3.79 7.53
N TYR A 51 -2.48 4.56 7.98
CA TYR A 51 -2.68 5.61 8.99
C TYR A 51 -3.27 6.88 8.40
N LYS A 52 -4.08 7.63 9.17
CA LYS A 52 -4.58 8.96 8.77
C LYS A 52 -3.47 10.01 8.73
N GLY A 53 -3.52 10.89 7.74
CA GLY A 53 -2.53 11.96 7.53
C GLY A 53 -1.23 11.48 6.88
N LEU A 54 -0.23 12.37 6.90
CA LEU A 54 1.10 12.20 6.30
C LEU A 54 1.07 11.71 4.84
N GLU A 55 0.16 12.25 4.04
CA GLU A 55 -0.06 11.86 2.65
C GLU A 55 1.21 11.91 1.78
N ILE A 56 2.05 12.93 1.97
CA ILE A 56 3.29 13.14 1.22
C ILE A 56 4.36 12.16 1.69
N VAL A 57 4.68 12.15 2.99
CA VAL A 57 5.69 11.27 3.60
C VAL A 57 5.40 9.80 3.33
N THR A 58 4.14 9.38 3.47
CA THR A 58 3.72 7.99 3.31
C THR A 58 3.43 7.61 1.86
N ASN A 59 3.62 8.54 0.90
CA ASN A 59 3.30 8.33 -0.51
C ASN A 59 1.86 7.83 -0.73
N LYS A 60 0.91 8.35 0.03
CA LYS A 60 -0.48 7.89 -0.05
C LYS A 60 -1.09 8.29 -1.38
N ILE A 61 -1.72 7.33 -2.05
CA ILE A 61 -2.41 7.62 -3.32
C ILE A 61 -3.77 8.24 -3.02
N THR A 62 -3.94 9.48 -3.44
CA THR A 62 -5.08 10.35 -3.10
C THR A 62 -6.41 9.99 -3.76
N ARG A 63 -6.47 9.04 -4.69
CA ARG A 63 -7.62 8.89 -5.60
C ARG A 63 -8.54 7.68 -5.42
N VAL A 64 -8.24 6.68 -4.57
CA VAL A 64 -9.10 5.46 -4.58
C VAL A 64 -9.59 4.94 -3.23
N GLU A 65 -8.87 5.01 -2.10
CA GLU A 65 -9.40 4.38 -0.87
C GLU A 65 -9.07 5.16 0.41
N LYS A 66 -10.04 5.95 0.88
CA LYS A 66 -10.03 6.53 2.25
C LYS A 66 -10.80 5.68 3.27
N GLN A 67 -11.29 4.50 2.88
CA GLN A 67 -12.08 3.67 3.79
C GLN A 67 -11.19 2.81 4.70
N GLY A 68 -11.31 3.07 6.01
CA GLY A 68 -10.65 2.28 7.05
C GLY A 68 -9.25 2.76 7.41
N GLU A 69 -8.95 4.05 7.28
CA GLU A 69 -7.73 4.62 7.87
C GLU A 69 -7.78 4.54 9.40
N ILE A 70 -6.64 4.23 10.01
CA ILE A 70 -6.50 4.10 11.47
C ILE A 70 -5.83 5.35 12.07
N GLU A 71 -6.00 5.56 13.37
CA GLU A 71 -5.41 6.72 14.04
C GLU A 71 -3.87 6.65 14.07
N PRO A 72 -3.16 7.79 13.95
CA PRO A 72 -1.70 7.90 13.91
C PRO A 72 -0.94 7.08 14.97
N ASP A 73 -1.47 7.01 16.19
CA ASP A 73 -0.83 6.36 17.33
C ASP A 73 -1.32 4.91 17.56
N SER A 74 -2.21 4.40 16.70
CA SER A 74 -2.72 3.04 16.78
C SER A 74 -1.68 1.99 16.38
N ASP A 75 -1.77 0.82 17.01
CA ASP A 75 -1.05 -0.35 16.54
C ASP A 75 -1.71 -0.94 15.30
N PHE A 76 -0.88 -1.41 14.38
CA PHE A 76 -1.33 -2.14 13.20
C PHE A 76 -0.37 -3.29 12.93
N MET A 77 -0.91 -4.49 13.00
CA MET A 77 -0.20 -5.75 12.90
C MET A 77 -0.60 -6.50 11.62
N ALA A 78 0.14 -7.55 11.30
CA ALA A 78 -0.16 -8.39 10.14
C ALA A 78 -1.56 -9.02 10.20
N GLU A 79 -2.04 -9.36 11.40
CA GLU A 79 -3.40 -9.89 11.62
C GLU A 79 -4.47 -8.87 11.23
N ASP A 80 -4.27 -7.59 11.56
CA ASP A 80 -5.21 -6.52 11.21
C ASP A 80 -5.29 -6.35 9.69
N PHE A 81 -4.14 -6.39 9.01
CA PHE A 81 -4.08 -6.35 7.56
C PHE A 81 -4.76 -7.57 6.93
N TYR A 82 -4.53 -8.77 7.48
CA TYR A 82 -5.16 -10.00 7.01
C TYR A 82 -6.68 -9.90 7.10
N MET A 83 -7.22 -9.51 8.26
CA MET A 83 -8.66 -9.36 8.46
C MET A 83 -9.26 -8.29 7.55
N LYS A 84 -8.59 -7.13 7.41
CA LYS A 84 -9.01 -6.06 6.50
C LYS A 84 -9.04 -6.54 5.04
N SER A 85 -8.02 -7.30 4.63
CA SER A 85 -7.92 -7.87 3.28
C SER A 85 -9.03 -8.88 2.98
N ILE A 86 -9.40 -9.72 3.95
CA ILE A 86 -10.51 -10.67 3.80
C ILE A 86 -11.82 -9.93 3.56
N VAL A 87 -12.16 -8.96 4.42
CA VAL A 87 -13.38 -8.16 4.30
C VAL A 87 -13.42 -7.43 2.95
N TYR A 88 -12.29 -6.83 2.57
CA TYR A 88 -12.13 -6.12 1.31
C TYR A 88 -12.36 -7.05 0.09
N ILE A 89 -11.69 -8.20 0.05
CA ILE A 89 -11.85 -9.20 -1.04
C ILE A 89 -13.31 -9.65 -1.13
N GLU A 90 -13.96 -9.92 0.00
CA GLU A 90 -15.35 -10.36 0.00
C GLU A 90 -16.32 -9.30 -0.53
N ASN A 91 -16.12 -8.03 -0.17
CA ASN A 91 -16.95 -6.94 -0.65
C ASN A 91 -16.73 -6.70 -2.15
N CYS A 92 -15.47 -6.65 -2.59
CA CYS A 92 -15.10 -6.52 -4.00
C CYS A 92 -15.70 -7.63 -4.87
N LEU A 93 -15.67 -8.88 -4.39
CA LEU A 93 -16.25 -10.00 -5.14
C LEU A 93 -17.79 -9.97 -5.17
N LYS A 94 -18.45 -9.44 -4.12
CA LYS A 94 -19.90 -9.21 -4.11
C LYS A 94 -20.31 -8.12 -5.11
N THR A 95 -19.48 -7.09 -5.30
CA THR A 95 -19.71 -6.00 -6.27
C THR A 95 -19.32 -6.37 -7.71
N GLN A 96 -18.98 -7.65 -7.98
CA GLN A 96 -18.47 -8.14 -9.27
C GLN A 96 -17.19 -7.42 -9.75
N CYS A 97 -16.41 -6.92 -8.79
CA CYS A 97 -15.14 -6.26 -8.99
C CYS A 97 -13.98 -7.23 -8.77
N ILE A 98 -12.83 -6.98 -9.39
CA ILE A 98 -11.62 -7.80 -9.22
C ILE A 98 -10.74 -7.19 -8.14
N PRO A 99 -10.44 -7.89 -7.03
CA PRO A 99 -9.60 -7.34 -5.98
C PRO A 99 -8.13 -7.38 -6.38
N PHE A 100 -7.47 -6.22 -6.32
CA PHE A 100 -6.02 -6.08 -6.45
C PHE A 100 -5.40 -5.84 -5.07
N ILE A 101 -4.34 -6.61 -4.76
CA ILE A 101 -3.48 -6.37 -3.60
C ILE A 101 -2.14 -5.88 -4.14
N VAL A 102 -1.76 -4.67 -3.77
CA VAL A 102 -0.51 -4.03 -4.23
C VAL A 102 0.45 -3.90 -3.07
N GLY A 103 1.64 -4.47 -3.23
CA GLY A 103 2.61 -4.52 -2.15
C GLY A 103 4.04 -4.44 -2.62
N ASP A 104 4.88 -4.00 -1.69
CA ASP A 104 6.32 -4.18 -1.83
C ASP A 104 6.64 -5.63 -1.45
N CYS A 105 7.17 -6.40 -2.39
CA CYS A 105 7.48 -7.82 -2.19
C CYS A 105 8.75 -8.26 -2.92
N PHE A 106 9.39 -9.28 -2.35
CA PHE A 106 10.68 -9.92 -2.65
C PHE A 106 10.92 -10.41 -4.09
N LEU A 107 10.13 -10.01 -5.09
CA LEU A 107 10.44 -10.33 -6.48
C LEU A 107 11.50 -9.37 -7.00
N TRP A 108 12.68 -9.94 -7.26
CA TRP A 108 13.86 -9.24 -7.75
C TRP A 108 13.69 -8.89 -9.24
N ILE A 109 12.93 -7.85 -9.53
CA ILE A 109 13.04 -7.18 -10.83
C ILE A 109 14.20 -6.22 -10.68
N ASP A 110 15.32 -6.58 -11.30
CA ASP A 110 16.55 -5.81 -11.23
C ASP A 110 16.41 -4.50 -12.03
N VAL A 111 16.82 -3.40 -11.41
CA VAL A 111 16.87 -2.07 -12.02
C VAL A 111 18.25 -1.53 -11.70
N GLU A 112 18.91 -0.93 -12.69
CA GLU A 112 20.22 -0.34 -12.48
C GLU A 112 20.21 0.61 -11.27
N GLN A 113 21.14 0.40 -10.34
CA GLN A 113 21.21 1.14 -9.08
C GLN A 113 21.28 2.65 -9.28
N SER A 114 21.96 3.11 -10.34
CA SER A 114 22.07 4.53 -10.68
C SER A 114 20.71 5.14 -11.05
N VAL A 115 19.88 4.40 -11.80
CA VAL A 115 18.52 4.77 -12.18
C VAL A 115 17.62 4.79 -10.96
N LEU A 116 17.75 3.79 -10.09
CA LEU A 116 16.99 3.72 -8.84
C LEU A 116 17.31 4.93 -7.94
N ASN A 117 18.59 5.23 -7.73
CA ASN A 117 19.01 6.36 -6.90
C ASN A 117 18.51 7.68 -7.48
N ARG A 118 18.67 7.91 -8.78
CA ARG A 118 18.18 9.13 -9.43
C ARG A 118 16.68 9.33 -9.22
N ARG A 119 15.88 8.27 -9.38
CA ARG A 119 14.41 8.35 -9.18
C ARG A 119 14.04 8.74 -7.76
N VAL A 120 14.89 8.41 -6.80
CA VAL A 120 14.63 8.60 -5.38
C VAL A 120 14.95 10.01 -4.98
N ASP A 121 16.09 10.50 -5.45
CA ASP A 121 16.48 11.88 -5.26
C ASP A 121 15.42 12.81 -5.86
N THR A 122 15.06 12.60 -7.14
CA THR A 122 13.99 13.37 -7.81
C THR A 122 12.68 13.32 -7.04
N ARG A 123 12.30 12.15 -6.54
CA ARG A 123 11.06 11.99 -5.78
C ARG A 123 11.11 12.71 -4.44
N VAL A 124 12.24 12.68 -3.73
CA VAL A 124 12.40 13.44 -2.47
C VAL A 124 12.30 14.93 -2.76
N ASP A 125 12.90 15.41 -3.86
CA ASP A 125 12.78 16.81 -4.28
C ASP A 125 11.31 17.18 -4.56
N GLU A 126 10.58 16.34 -5.29
CA GLU A 126 9.14 16.51 -5.53
C GLU A 126 8.34 16.56 -4.21
N MET A 127 8.66 15.68 -3.26
CA MET A 127 8.01 15.66 -1.94
C MET A 127 8.28 16.95 -1.17
N VAL A 128 9.52 17.43 -1.14
CA VAL A 128 9.88 18.71 -0.50
C VAL A 128 9.09 19.86 -1.13
N ASN A 129 9.04 19.93 -2.46
CA ASN A 129 8.28 20.95 -3.18
C ASN A 129 6.76 20.86 -2.93
N ALA A 130 6.24 19.66 -2.66
CA ALA A 130 4.83 19.43 -2.33
C ALA A 130 4.47 19.79 -0.87
N GLY A 131 5.45 20.16 -0.02
CA GLY A 131 5.21 20.53 1.37
C GLY A 131 5.53 19.43 2.39
N LEU A 132 6.43 18.49 2.07
CA LEU A 132 6.89 17.44 2.98
C LEU A 132 7.25 17.95 4.39
N LEU A 133 7.95 19.09 4.45
CA LEU A 133 8.37 19.66 5.73
C LEU A 133 7.19 20.20 6.54
N ASP A 134 6.20 20.80 5.88
CA ASP A 134 5.03 21.35 6.55
C ASP A 134 4.13 20.24 7.08
N GLU A 135 4.03 19.15 6.34
CA GLU A 135 3.33 17.94 6.76
C GLU A 135 3.98 17.31 8.01
N VAL A 136 5.31 17.16 8.01
CA VAL A 136 6.02 16.57 9.16
C VAL A 136 5.97 17.49 10.38
N ARG A 137 6.01 18.82 10.21
CA ARG A 137 5.89 19.77 11.32
C ARG A 137 4.56 19.66 12.05
N GLN A 138 3.47 19.32 11.37
CA GLN A 138 2.14 19.18 12.01
C GLN A 138 2.08 18.05 13.03
N ILE A 139 2.89 17.01 12.86
CA ILE A 139 2.92 15.85 13.77
C ILE A 139 4.13 15.87 14.71
N PHE A 140 4.97 16.90 14.61
CA PHE A 140 6.18 17.00 15.41
C PHE A 140 5.80 17.29 16.87
N ILE A 141 6.17 16.36 17.74
CA ILE A 141 6.04 16.52 19.19
C ILE A 141 7.45 16.41 19.78
N PRO A 142 7.93 17.46 20.49
CA PRO A 142 9.20 17.40 21.21
C PRO A 142 9.24 16.19 22.15
N ASP A 143 10.38 15.50 22.21
CA ASP A 143 10.66 14.36 23.10
C ASP A 143 9.71 13.14 22.97
N ALA A 144 8.92 13.06 21.90
CA ALA A 144 8.08 11.90 21.63
C ALA A 144 8.87 10.70 21.09
N TYR A 145 8.30 9.50 21.26
CA TYR A 145 8.84 8.28 20.68
C TYR A 145 8.44 8.12 19.21
N TYR A 146 9.39 8.30 18.29
CA TYR A 146 9.20 8.15 16.83
C TYR A 146 9.41 6.70 16.34
N THR A 147 9.14 5.71 17.19
CA THR A 147 9.34 4.28 16.92
C THR A 147 8.03 3.51 16.71
N LYS A 148 6.88 4.19 16.81
CA LYS A 148 5.55 3.60 16.76
C LYS A 148 4.63 4.36 15.82
N GLY A 149 3.62 3.66 15.29
CA GLY A 149 2.55 4.25 14.52
C GLY A 149 3.03 4.94 13.25
N ILE A 150 2.33 5.99 12.84
CA ILE A 150 2.68 6.77 11.65
C ILE A 150 4.01 7.52 11.80
N ARG A 151 4.44 7.80 13.05
CA ARG A 151 5.70 8.52 13.35
C ARG A 151 6.95 7.71 13.03
N HIS A 152 6.80 6.39 12.84
CA HIS A 152 7.87 5.53 12.36
C HIS A 152 8.13 5.66 10.84
N SER A 153 7.30 6.42 10.11
CA SER A 153 7.46 6.62 8.67
C SER A 153 8.85 7.14 8.30
N ILE A 154 9.39 6.63 7.18
CA ILE A 154 10.71 7.01 6.70
C ILE A 154 10.76 8.52 6.46
N GLY A 155 11.75 9.19 7.08
CA GLY A 155 11.94 10.64 6.98
C GLY A 155 11.50 11.39 8.24
N VAL A 156 10.44 10.94 8.93
CA VAL A 156 9.93 11.62 10.14
C VAL A 156 10.98 11.65 11.26
N PRO A 157 11.62 10.53 11.66
CA PRO A 157 12.63 10.58 12.73
C PRO A 157 13.89 11.38 12.36
N LYS A 158 14.18 11.53 11.06
CA LYS A 158 15.32 12.33 10.58
C LYS A 158 15.03 13.82 10.67
N MET A 159 13.81 14.22 10.33
CA MET A 159 13.35 15.61 10.39
C MET A 159 13.07 16.07 11.82
N ALA A 160 12.68 15.17 12.72
CA ALA A 160 12.51 15.47 14.14
C ALA A 160 13.79 15.98 14.85
N ARG A 161 14.96 15.88 14.19
CA ARG A 161 16.25 16.37 14.70
C ARG A 161 16.61 17.79 14.23
N TYR A 162 15.84 18.35 13.30
CA TYR A 162 16.04 19.68 12.71
C TYR A 162 14.98 20.65 13.21
#